data_AF-A0A0A9E0I3-F1
#
_entry.id   AF-A0A0A9E0I3-F1
#
_cell.length_a   1.000
_cell.length_b   1.000
_cell.length_c   1.000
_cell.angle_alpha   90.00
_cell.angle_beta   90.00
_cell.angle_gamma   90.00
#
_symmetry.space_group_name_H-M   'P 1'
#
loop_
_entity.id
_entity.type
_entity.pdbx_description
1 polymer ?
#
loop_
_entity_poly.entity_id
_entity_poly.type
_entity_poly.pdbx_seq_one_letter_code
_entity_poly.pdbx_strand_id
1 'polypeptide(L)'
;MHVVLAEEVGLRRRVGSDVRWKDAMVASFARVDGEVTGGFAPAKTAAPGAVDADSPFRTVGSTAVVAVVGHRRIVVANCGDSRAVLSRGGVPVPLSTDHKPDRPDELERVEAAGGRVINWNGYRVLGVLATSRSIGDYYLKPYVSAEPEVTVMDRTDQDEFLILASDGLWDVVSNEVACKIVRNCLNGRAASMFPESVAGRTAADAAALLIELAMSRGSKDNISVVVVELRRLKGSR
;
A
#
# COMPACT_ATOMS: atom_id res chain seq x y z
N MET A 1 -5.38 11.58 -1.34
CA MET A 1 -5.16 10.77 -0.11
C MET A 1 -4.58 11.58 1.06
N HIS A 2 -3.32 12.06 1.03
CA HIS A 2 -2.70 12.71 2.20
C HIS A 2 -3.46 13.97 2.70
N VAL A 3 -4.02 14.77 1.79
CA VAL A 3 -4.89 15.92 2.13
C VAL A 3 -6.18 15.45 2.82
N VAL A 4 -6.90 14.50 2.23
CA VAL A 4 -8.12 13.92 2.80
C VAL A 4 -7.85 13.34 4.19
N LEU A 5 -6.75 12.60 4.37
CA LEU A 5 -6.38 12.04 5.67
C LEU A 5 -6.10 13.13 6.71
N ALA A 6 -5.42 14.21 6.34
CA ALA A 6 -5.18 15.33 7.25
C ALA A 6 -6.49 15.99 7.70
N GLU A 7 -7.46 16.13 6.78
CA GLU A 7 -8.80 16.62 7.09
C GLU A 7 -9.57 15.67 8.02
N GLU A 8 -9.60 14.37 7.71
CA GLU A 8 -10.28 13.33 8.52
C GLU A 8 -9.71 13.23 9.94
N VAL A 9 -8.38 13.32 10.08
CA VAL A 9 -7.70 13.36 11.38
C VAL A 9 -8.00 14.67 12.11
N GLY A 10 -8.00 15.80 11.39
CA GLY A 10 -8.31 17.12 11.94
C GLY A 10 -9.74 17.22 12.47
N LEU A 11 -10.72 16.65 11.76
CA LEU A 11 -12.12 16.57 12.20
C LEU A 11 -12.24 15.78 13.51
N ARG A 12 -11.62 14.60 13.59
CA ARG A 12 -11.69 13.74 14.79
C ARG A 12 -11.02 14.36 16.02
N ARG A 13 -9.91 15.07 15.84
CA ARG A 13 -9.24 15.80 16.92
C ARG A 13 -10.13 16.90 17.53
N ARG A 14 -10.95 17.58 16.73
CA ARG A 14 -11.89 18.61 17.22
C ARG A 14 -13.02 18.04 18.07
N VAL A 15 -13.32 16.74 17.92
CA VAL A 15 -14.35 16.03 18.71
C VAL A 15 -13.78 15.53 20.05
N GLY A 16 -12.49 15.78 20.36
CA GLY A 16 -11.89 15.49 21.67
C GLY A 16 -11.54 14.02 21.93
N SER A 17 -11.69 13.14 20.94
CA SER A 17 -11.31 11.72 21.04
C SER A 17 -9.85 11.48 20.65
N ASP A 18 -9.17 10.51 21.27
CA ASP A 18 -7.93 9.95 20.72
C ASP A 18 -8.20 9.47 19.28
N VAL A 19 -7.26 9.70 18.37
CA VAL A 19 -7.49 9.43 16.95
C VAL A 19 -7.60 7.92 16.76
N ARG A 20 -8.83 7.44 16.52
CA ARG A 20 -9.06 6.07 16.06
C ARG A 20 -8.57 5.97 14.61
N TRP A 21 -7.28 5.63 14.47
CA TRP A 21 -6.58 5.57 13.18
C TRP A 21 -7.29 4.70 12.15
N LYS A 22 -7.88 3.58 12.58
CA LYS A 22 -8.68 2.71 11.72
C LYS A 22 -9.82 3.49 11.06
N ASP A 23 -10.64 4.18 11.84
CA ASP A 23 -11.78 4.96 11.32
C ASP A 23 -11.34 6.11 10.43
N ALA A 24 -10.24 6.79 10.76
CA ALA A 24 -9.72 7.90 9.96
C ALA A 24 -9.24 7.41 8.60
N MET A 25 -8.52 6.28 8.56
CA MET A 25 -8.03 5.67 7.32
C MET A 25 -9.18 5.12 6.48
N VAL A 26 -10.12 4.37 7.08
CA VAL A 26 -11.29 3.83 6.36
C VAL A 26 -12.12 4.96 5.76
N ALA A 27 -12.40 6.03 6.53
CA ALA A 27 -13.12 7.19 5.99
C ALA A 27 -12.36 7.90 4.86
N SER A 28 -11.03 7.99 4.97
CA SER A 28 -10.21 8.61 3.93
C SER A 28 -10.26 7.83 2.62
N PHE A 29 -10.16 6.50 2.68
CA PHE A 29 -10.24 5.64 1.50
C PHE A 29 -11.64 5.66 0.89
N ALA A 30 -12.69 5.58 1.73
CA ALA A 30 -14.07 5.67 1.26
C ALA A 30 -14.37 7.02 0.57
N ARG A 31 -13.86 8.13 1.11
CA ARG A 31 -14.02 9.45 0.50
C ARG A 31 -13.28 9.56 -0.83
N VAL A 32 -12.03 9.11 -0.91
CA VAL A 32 -11.26 9.13 -2.17
C VAL A 32 -11.92 8.23 -3.22
N ASP A 33 -12.37 7.03 -2.84
CA ASP A 33 -13.12 6.14 -3.74
C ASP A 33 -14.44 6.77 -4.19
N GLY A 34 -15.15 7.46 -3.30
CA GLY A 34 -16.36 8.21 -3.62
C GLY A 34 -16.13 9.41 -4.55
N GLU A 35 -14.99 10.11 -4.42
CA GLU A 35 -14.61 11.20 -5.34
C GLU A 35 -14.26 10.65 -6.73
N VAL A 36 -13.60 9.49 -6.81
CA VAL A 36 -13.28 8.80 -8.07
C VAL A 36 -14.54 8.22 -8.72
N THR A 37 -15.44 7.65 -7.91
CA THR A 37 -16.57 6.85 -8.42
C THR A 37 -17.91 7.56 -8.42
N GLY A 38 -18.04 8.69 -7.73
CA GLY A 38 -19.29 9.43 -7.55
C GLY A 38 -19.92 9.90 -8.86
N GLY A 39 -19.14 9.99 -9.94
CA GLY A 39 -19.67 10.24 -11.28
C GLY A 39 -20.43 9.06 -11.90
N PHE A 40 -20.16 7.82 -11.47
CA PHE A 40 -20.62 6.57 -12.13
C PHE A 40 -21.89 5.95 -11.52
N ALA A 41 -22.49 6.60 -10.51
CA ALA A 41 -23.73 6.14 -9.90
C ALA A 41 -24.89 6.24 -10.92
N PRO A 42 -25.81 5.27 -10.96
CA PRO A 42 -26.91 5.29 -11.92
C PRO A 42 -27.81 6.52 -11.71
N ALA A 43 -28.07 7.24 -12.80
CA ALA A 43 -28.89 8.45 -12.85
C ALA A 43 -30.31 8.21 -12.33
N LYS A 44 -30.54 8.40 -11.03
CA LYS A 44 -31.89 8.69 -10.50
C LYS A 44 -32.09 10.17 -10.16
N THR A 45 -31.02 10.96 -10.14
CA THR A 45 -31.05 12.41 -10.02
C THR A 45 -29.91 12.96 -10.87
N ALA A 46 -30.19 13.29 -12.13
CA ALA A 46 -29.20 13.85 -13.04
C ALA A 46 -28.75 15.24 -12.52
N ALA A 47 -27.63 15.27 -11.80
CA ALA A 47 -26.83 16.48 -11.71
C ALA A 47 -26.05 16.64 -13.02
N PRO A 48 -25.77 17.88 -13.48
CA PRO A 48 -24.91 18.09 -14.63
C PRO A 48 -23.51 17.54 -14.33
N GLY A 49 -23.07 16.50 -15.05
CA GLY A 49 -21.77 15.84 -14.83
C GLY A 49 -21.80 14.32 -14.65
N ALA A 50 -22.96 13.66 -14.78
CA ALA A 50 -23.02 12.20 -14.83
C ALA A 50 -22.17 11.67 -16.00
N VAL A 51 -21.22 10.78 -15.70
CA VAL A 51 -20.36 10.14 -16.70
C VAL A 51 -21.08 8.95 -17.31
N ASP A 52 -20.96 8.80 -18.63
CA ASP A 52 -21.63 7.77 -19.41
C ASP A 52 -21.41 6.36 -18.81
N ALA A 53 -22.42 5.51 -18.93
CA ALA A 53 -22.35 4.12 -18.47
C ALA A 53 -21.19 3.34 -19.10
N ASP A 54 -20.78 3.74 -20.32
CA ASP A 54 -19.66 3.17 -21.09
C ASP A 54 -18.33 3.93 -20.89
N SER A 55 -18.25 4.79 -19.87
CA SER A 55 -17.03 5.55 -19.59
C SER A 55 -15.85 4.61 -19.28
N PRO A 56 -14.71 4.75 -19.97
CA PRO A 56 -13.52 3.92 -19.73
C PRO A 56 -12.94 4.12 -18.34
N PHE A 57 -13.31 5.21 -17.65
CA PHE A 57 -12.87 5.47 -16.28
C PHE A 57 -13.50 4.51 -15.25
N ARG A 58 -14.58 3.80 -15.61
CA ARG A 58 -15.20 2.78 -14.73
C ARG A 58 -14.32 1.56 -14.53
N THR A 59 -13.39 1.31 -15.46
CA THR A 59 -12.44 0.19 -15.43
C THR A 59 -11.04 0.59 -14.96
N VAL A 60 -10.88 1.83 -14.46
CA VAL A 60 -9.62 2.31 -13.92
C VAL A 60 -9.68 2.22 -12.40
N GLY A 61 -8.61 1.69 -11.82
CA GLY A 61 -8.41 1.65 -10.39
C GLY A 61 -6.94 1.72 -10.02
N SER A 62 -6.69 1.79 -8.72
CA SER A 62 -5.34 1.84 -8.17
C SER A 62 -5.29 1.19 -6.80
N THR A 63 -4.16 0.54 -6.52
CA THR A 63 -3.83 0.12 -5.17
C THR A 63 -3.34 1.31 -4.36
N ALA A 64 -3.43 1.22 -3.04
CA ALA A 64 -2.93 2.25 -2.15
C ALA A 64 -2.40 1.63 -0.86
N VAL A 65 -1.09 1.76 -0.65
CA VAL A 65 -0.44 1.56 0.64
C VAL A 65 0.02 2.91 1.18
N VAL A 66 -0.46 3.27 2.37
CA VAL A 66 -0.25 4.58 3.00
C VAL A 66 0.35 4.39 4.38
N ALA A 67 1.43 5.10 4.68
CA ALA A 67 2.03 5.11 6.02
C ALA A 67 2.01 6.51 6.64
N VAL A 68 1.60 6.60 7.91
CA VAL A 68 1.79 7.77 8.77
C VAL A 68 2.83 7.41 9.83
N VAL A 69 3.99 8.07 9.76
CA VAL A 69 5.09 7.84 10.70
C VAL A 69 5.07 8.93 11.76
N GLY A 70 4.60 8.58 12.95
CA GLY A 70 4.63 9.45 14.13
C GLY A 70 5.86 9.20 15.01
N HIS A 71 5.97 9.98 16.10
CA HIS A 71 7.03 9.79 17.09
C HIS A 71 6.94 8.44 17.81
N ARG A 72 5.73 7.98 18.14
CA ARG A 72 5.49 6.76 18.94
C ARG A 72 4.91 5.60 18.16
N ARG A 73 4.27 5.87 17.02
CA ARG A 73 3.51 4.87 16.25
C ARG A 73 3.76 5.03 14.76
N ILE A 74 3.70 3.91 14.06
CA ILE A 74 3.59 3.82 12.61
C ILE A 74 2.20 3.29 12.31
N VAL A 75 1.45 3.98 11.45
CA VAL A 75 0.12 3.56 11.01
C VAL A 75 0.20 3.25 9.54
N VAL A 76 -0.15 2.04 9.15
CA VAL A 76 -0.20 1.60 7.74
C VAL A 76 -1.64 1.27 7.39
N ALA A 77 -2.12 1.80 6.27
CA ALA A 77 -3.38 1.41 5.65
C ALA A 77 -3.08 0.84 4.26
N ASN A 78 -3.55 -0.37 3.97
CA ASN A 78 -3.36 -1.04 2.68
C ASN A 78 -4.69 -1.37 2.02
N CYS A 79 -4.81 -1.07 0.73
CA CYS A 79 -5.89 -1.50 -0.14
C CYS A 79 -5.27 -1.95 -1.47
N GLY A 80 -5.23 -3.26 -1.71
CA GLY A 80 -4.53 -3.87 -2.84
C GLY A 80 -3.32 -4.70 -2.45
N ASP A 81 -2.40 -4.89 -3.39
CA ASP A 81 -1.23 -5.77 -3.29
C ASP A 81 0.13 -5.05 -3.37
N SER A 82 0.12 -3.71 -3.29
CA SER A 82 1.28 -3.00 -2.75
C SER A 82 1.50 -3.38 -1.28
N ARG A 83 2.73 -3.26 -0.78
CA ARG A 83 3.09 -3.71 0.58
C ARG A 83 4.02 -2.76 1.32
N ALA A 84 3.81 -2.66 2.63
CA ALA A 84 4.70 -1.98 3.58
C ALA A 84 5.40 -2.99 4.52
N VAL A 85 6.72 -2.86 4.65
CA VAL A 85 7.57 -3.73 5.48
C VAL A 85 8.50 -2.88 6.34
N LEU A 86 8.42 -3.06 7.66
CA LEU A 86 9.30 -2.43 8.65
C LEU A 86 10.53 -3.32 8.88
N SER A 87 11.74 -2.74 8.96
CA SER A 87 12.89 -3.44 9.54
C SER A 87 12.99 -3.15 11.04
N ARG A 88 12.94 -4.21 11.85
CA ARG A 88 13.12 -4.14 13.31
C ARG A 88 14.28 -5.05 13.73
N GLY A 89 15.38 -4.46 14.16
CA GLY A 89 16.59 -5.21 14.53
C GLY A 89 17.20 -6.03 13.38
N GLY A 90 16.92 -5.65 12.13
CA GLY A 90 17.29 -6.39 10.92
C GLY A 90 16.32 -7.46 10.47
N VAL A 91 15.19 -7.63 11.17
CA VAL A 91 14.15 -8.61 10.81
C VAL A 91 13.02 -7.87 10.08
N PRO A 92 12.55 -8.37 8.91
CA PRO A 92 11.38 -7.82 8.25
C PRO A 92 10.12 -8.08 9.08
N VAL A 93 9.33 -7.03 9.28
CA VAL A 93 8.02 -7.07 9.93
C VAL A 93 7.00 -6.47 8.94
N PRO A 94 6.27 -7.30 8.19
CA PRO A 94 5.20 -6.81 7.31
C PRO A 94 4.15 -6.06 8.12
N LEU A 95 3.84 -4.83 7.71
CA LEU A 95 2.80 -4.00 8.33
C LEU A 95 1.50 -4.01 7.53
N SER A 96 1.48 -4.71 6.40
CA SER A 96 0.33 -4.93 5.54
C SER A 96 0.38 -6.33 4.95
N THR A 97 -0.78 -6.89 4.67
CA THR A 97 -0.92 -8.13 3.90
C THR A 97 -1.59 -7.81 2.57
N ASP A 98 -1.09 -8.40 1.50
CA ASP A 98 -1.63 -8.19 0.16
C ASP A 98 -3.06 -8.70 0.08
N HIS A 99 -3.91 -7.98 -0.64
CA HIS A 99 -5.28 -8.37 -0.92
C HIS A 99 -5.34 -9.23 -2.19
N LYS A 100 -4.67 -10.39 -2.19
CA LYS A 100 -4.72 -11.31 -3.33
C LYS A 100 -6.07 -12.08 -3.35
N PRO A 101 -6.70 -12.31 -4.52
CA PRO A 101 -8.02 -12.95 -4.59
C PRO A 101 -8.09 -14.38 -4.02
N ASP A 102 -6.96 -15.08 -3.93
CA ASP A 102 -6.85 -16.42 -3.33
C ASP A 102 -6.54 -16.40 -1.82
N ARG A 103 -6.37 -15.23 -1.21
CA ARG A 103 -6.28 -15.12 0.25
C ARG A 103 -7.60 -15.62 0.85
N PRO A 104 -7.61 -16.58 1.80
CA PRO A 104 -8.83 -17.30 2.16
C PRO A 104 -10.02 -16.43 2.57
N ASP A 105 -9.77 -15.36 3.33
CA ASP A 105 -10.78 -14.39 3.76
C ASP A 105 -11.27 -13.49 2.62
N GLU A 106 -10.39 -13.09 1.69
CA GLU A 106 -10.78 -12.32 0.51
C GLU A 106 -11.56 -13.17 -0.51
N LEU A 107 -11.18 -14.44 -0.69
CA LEU A 107 -11.92 -15.39 -1.51
C LEU A 107 -13.36 -15.54 -0.99
N GLU A 108 -13.51 -15.82 0.31
CA GLU A 108 -14.81 -15.93 0.97
C GLU A 108 -15.62 -14.63 0.81
N ARG A 109 -15.00 -13.46 1.01
CA ARG A 109 -15.66 -12.15 0.85
C ARG A 109 -16.16 -11.94 -0.58
N VAL A 110 -15.34 -12.26 -1.59
CA VAL A 110 -15.70 -12.11 -3.01
C VAL A 110 -16.85 -13.05 -3.39
N GLU A 111 -16.82 -14.30 -2.94
CA GLU A 111 -17.86 -15.29 -3.23
C GLU A 111 -19.17 -14.99 -2.49
N ALA A 112 -19.09 -14.55 -1.23
CA ALA A 112 -20.25 -14.12 -0.45
C ALA A 112 -20.97 -12.90 -1.06
N ALA A 113 -20.24 -12.05 -1.78
CA ALA A 113 -20.79 -10.95 -2.55
C ALA A 113 -21.40 -11.38 -3.90
N GLY A 114 -21.38 -12.68 -4.23
CA GLY A 114 -21.88 -13.24 -5.49
C GLY A 114 -20.84 -13.31 -6.61
N GLY A 115 -19.58 -12.98 -6.32
CA GLY A 115 -18.48 -13.00 -7.27
C GLY A 115 -17.90 -14.40 -7.50
N ARG A 116 -16.78 -14.42 -8.24
CA ARG A 116 -15.95 -15.61 -8.49
C ARG A 116 -14.49 -15.22 -8.51
N VAL A 117 -13.64 -16.11 -8.03
CA VAL A 117 -12.18 -16.02 -8.21
C VAL A 117 -11.77 -17.11 -9.21
N ILE A 118 -11.08 -16.69 -10.27
CA ILE A 118 -10.70 -17.57 -11.38
C ILE A 118 -9.19 -17.54 -11.50
N ASN A 119 -8.55 -18.71 -11.57
CA ASN A 119 -7.13 -18.80 -11.88
C ASN A 119 -6.94 -18.68 -13.40
N TRP A 120 -6.48 -17.50 -13.83
CA TRP A 120 -6.23 -17.16 -15.23
C TRP A 120 -4.96 -16.31 -15.31
N ASN A 121 -3.80 -16.97 -15.43
CA ASN A 121 -2.49 -16.34 -15.26
C ASN A 121 -2.39 -15.60 -13.91
N GLY A 122 -2.68 -16.33 -12.83
CA GLY A 122 -2.86 -15.80 -11.48
C GLY A 122 -4.34 -15.79 -11.07
N TYR A 123 -4.61 -15.77 -9.76
CA TYR A 123 -5.97 -15.68 -9.25
C TYR A 123 -6.53 -14.27 -9.46
N ARG A 124 -7.71 -14.20 -10.05
CA ARG A 124 -8.34 -12.93 -10.45
C ARG A 124 -9.81 -12.88 -10.07
N VAL A 125 -10.26 -11.73 -9.59
CA VAL A 125 -11.69 -11.45 -9.38
C VAL A 125 -12.38 -11.39 -10.75
N LEU A 126 -13.39 -12.24 -10.94
CA LEU A 126 -14.10 -12.46 -12.20
C LEU A 126 -13.18 -12.78 -13.39
N GLY A 127 -11.97 -13.29 -13.15
CA GLY A 127 -10.98 -13.53 -14.21
C GLY A 127 -10.28 -12.26 -14.73
N VAL A 128 -10.55 -11.09 -14.14
CA VAL A 128 -10.04 -9.80 -14.63
C VAL A 128 -8.93 -9.23 -13.74
N LEU A 129 -9.25 -8.88 -12.49
CA LEU A 129 -8.35 -8.13 -11.62
C LEU A 129 -7.57 -9.03 -10.66
N ALA A 130 -6.24 -8.89 -10.61
CA ALA A 130 -5.34 -9.72 -9.80
C ALA A 130 -5.23 -9.30 -8.32
N THR A 131 -5.96 -8.26 -7.92
CA THR A 131 -6.19 -7.85 -6.54
C THR A 131 -7.69 -7.92 -6.23
N SER A 132 -8.02 -8.19 -4.97
CA SER A 132 -9.38 -8.23 -4.45
C SER A 132 -9.84 -6.89 -3.87
N ARG A 133 -8.93 -5.93 -3.68
CA ARG A 133 -9.22 -4.58 -3.19
C ARG A 133 -8.49 -3.51 -4.00
N SER A 134 -9.15 -2.39 -4.26
CA SER A 134 -8.60 -1.22 -4.94
C SER A 134 -9.51 0.00 -4.76
N ILE A 135 -8.94 1.19 -4.95
CA ILE A 135 -9.71 2.43 -5.14
C ILE A 135 -10.11 2.50 -6.62
N GLY A 136 -11.36 2.85 -6.91
CA GLY A 136 -11.89 2.82 -8.28
C GLY A 136 -12.46 1.46 -8.64
N ASP A 137 -12.10 0.94 -9.82
CA ASP A 137 -12.58 -0.34 -10.37
C ASP A 137 -14.09 -0.53 -10.22
N TYR A 138 -14.86 0.54 -10.48
CA TYR A 138 -16.28 0.63 -10.17
C TYR A 138 -17.07 -0.54 -10.76
N TYR A 139 -16.72 -0.98 -11.98
CA TYR A 139 -17.39 -2.10 -12.65
C TYR A 139 -17.27 -3.44 -11.92
N LEU A 140 -16.29 -3.60 -11.01
CA LEU A 140 -16.11 -4.80 -10.20
C LEU A 140 -16.68 -4.65 -8.79
N LYS A 141 -17.30 -3.52 -8.43
CA LYS A 141 -18.03 -3.40 -7.17
C LYS A 141 -19.32 -4.24 -7.26
N PRO A 142 -19.71 -4.99 -6.21
CA PRO A 142 -19.16 -4.96 -4.84
C PRO A 142 -18.03 -5.99 -4.58
N TYR A 143 -17.59 -6.75 -5.57
CA TYR A 143 -16.58 -7.80 -5.40
C TYR A 143 -15.22 -7.22 -5.01
N VAL A 144 -14.84 -6.10 -5.62
CA VAL A 144 -13.63 -5.35 -5.28
C VAL A 144 -13.99 -4.21 -4.31
N SER A 145 -13.36 -4.21 -3.13
CA SER A 145 -13.61 -3.22 -2.08
C SER A 145 -12.50 -2.16 -2.04
N ALA A 146 -12.87 -0.91 -1.73
CA ALA A 146 -11.91 0.15 -1.43
C ALA A 146 -11.57 0.25 0.08
N GLU A 147 -12.12 -0.65 0.90
CA GLU A 147 -11.89 -0.66 2.34
C GLU A 147 -10.47 -1.14 2.68
N PRO A 148 -9.64 -0.31 3.34
CA PRO A 148 -8.29 -0.70 3.67
C PRO A 148 -8.22 -1.55 4.94
N GLU A 149 -7.20 -2.41 5.02
CA GLU A 149 -6.74 -2.96 6.30
C GLU A 149 -5.76 -2.01 6.96
N VAL A 150 -5.94 -1.76 8.26
CA VAL A 150 -5.18 -0.76 9.00
C VAL A 150 -4.41 -1.40 10.15
N THR A 151 -3.09 -1.28 10.10
CA THR A 151 -2.16 -1.72 11.14
C THR A 151 -1.63 -0.51 11.91
N VAL A 152 -1.71 -0.56 13.24
CA VAL A 152 -1.11 0.43 14.14
C VAL A 152 0.00 -0.26 14.91
N MET A 153 1.25 0.15 14.66
CA MET A 153 2.45 -0.44 15.27
C MET A 153 3.11 0.56 16.20
N ASP A 154 3.36 0.19 17.46
CA ASP A 154 4.19 0.98 18.36
C ASP A 154 5.65 0.91 17.93
N ARG A 155 6.32 2.06 17.97
CA ARG A 155 7.72 2.19 17.60
C ARG A 155 8.65 1.72 18.70
N THR A 156 9.78 1.15 18.29
CA THR A 156 10.86 0.73 19.19
C THR A 156 12.18 1.40 18.78
N ASP A 157 13.17 1.35 19.66
CA ASP A 157 14.53 1.79 19.34
C ASP A 157 15.26 0.86 18.36
N GLN A 158 14.71 -0.35 18.13
CA GLN A 158 15.16 -1.32 17.15
C GLN A 158 14.61 -1.06 15.74
N ASP A 159 13.68 -0.13 15.56
CA ASP A 159 13.12 0.20 14.25
C ASP A 159 14.16 0.97 13.42
N GLU A 160 14.53 0.41 12.27
CA GLU A 160 15.62 0.94 11.43
C GLU A 160 15.08 1.77 10.26
N PHE A 161 14.17 1.21 9.47
CA PHE A 161 13.57 1.84 8.30
C PHE A 161 12.25 1.17 7.92
N LEU A 162 11.44 1.86 7.12
CA LEU A 162 10.21 1.35 6.53
C LEU A 162 10.34 1.34 5.00
N ILE A 163 9.92 0.26 4.35
CA ILE A 163 9.85 0.12 2.90
C ILE A 163 8.37 0.09 2.50
N LEU A 164 7.96 0.91 1.53
CA LEU A 164 6.70 0.78 0.82
C LEU A 164 7.01 0.55 -0.65
N ALA A 165 6.39 -0.44 -1.29
CA ALA A 165 6.59 -0.65 -2.72
C ALA A 165 5.39 -1.32 -3.39
N SER A 166 5.30 -1.17 -4.70
CA SER A 166 4.39 -1.94 -5.56
C SER A 166 4.83 -3.41 -5.67
N ASP A 167 3.91 -4.25 -6.11
CA ASP A 167 4.14 -5.66 -6.46
C ASP A 167 5.24 -5.85 -7.52
N GLY A 168 5.46 -4.86 -8.40
CA GLY A 168 6.63 -4.84 -9.29
C GLY A 168 7.98 -5.07 -8.57
N LEU A 169 8.10 -4.72 -7.27
CA LEU A 169 9.20 -5.17 -6.41
C LEU A 169 8.90 -6.52 -5.77
N TRP A 170 7.77 -6.65 -5.08
CA TRP A 170 7.48 -7.76 -4.17
C TRP A 170 7.26 -9.12 -4.85
N ASP A 171 6.92 -9.13 -6.12
CA ASP A 171 6.76 -10.35 -6.91
C ASP A 171 8.10 -11.04 -7.19
N VAL A 172 9.21 -10.29 -7.15
CA VAL A 172 10.56 -10.80 -7.47
C VAL A 172 11.58 -10.63 -6.35
N VAL A 173 11.27 -9.83 -5.31
CA VAL A 173 12.12 -9.61 -4.14
C VAL A 173 11.37 -9.90 -2.86
N SER A 174 11.88 -10.84 -2.06
CA SER A 174 11.30 -11.16 -0.74
C SER A 174 11.56 -10.06 0.29
N ASN A 175 10.74 -10.02 1.35
CA ASN A 175 10.86 -9.05 2.44
C ASN A 175 12.27 -9.09 3.09
N GLU A 176 12.84 -10.28 3.25
CA GLU A 176 14.15 -10.53 3.86
C GLU A 176 15.28 -9.99 2.97
N VAL A 177 15.20 -10.24 1.67
CA VAL A 177 16.18 -9.74 0.70
C VAL A 177 16.11 -8.22 0.65
N ALA A 178 14.91 -7.65 0.56
CA ALA A 178 14.72 -6.20 0.52
C ALA A 178 15.30 -5.53 1.78
N CYS A 179 14.98 -6.04 2.98
CA CYS A 179 15.51 -5.52 4.23
C CYS A 179 17.04 -5.64 4.29
N LYS A 180 17.62 -6.77 3.84
CA LYS A 180 19.07 -6.95 3.81
C LYS A 180 19.77 -5.94 2.90
N ILE A 181 19.23 -5.68 1.72
CA ILE A 181 19.78 -4.71 0.76
C ILE A 181 19.73 -3.30 1.33
N VAL A 182 18.57 -2.85 1.82
CA VAL A 182 18.40 -1.52 2.41
C VAL A 182 19.33 -1.35 3.61
N ARG A 183 19.39 -2.34 4.50
CA ARG A 183 20.26 -2.30 5.68
C ARG A 183 21.74 -2.25 5.32
N ASN A 184 22.18 -2.99 4.31
CA ASN A 184 23.57 -2.95 3.85
C ASN A 184 23.91 -1.61 3.21
N CYS A 185 22.98 -1.03 2.44
CA CYS A 185 23.12 0.30 1.87
C CYS A 185 23.27 1.36 2.96
N LEU A 186 22.32 1.46 3.90
CA LEU A 186 22.38 2.49 4.95
C LEU A 186 23.60 2.35 5.88
N ASN A 187 24.20 1.16 5.97
CA ASN A 187 25.43 0.92 6.73
C ASN A 187 26.73 1.16 5.91
N GLY A 188 26.65 1.70 4.69
CA GLY A 188 27.82 1.94 3.84
C GLY A 188 28.47 0.67 3.28
N ARG A 189 27.78 -0.47 3.36
CA ARG A 189 28.26 -1.78 2.90
C ARG A 189 27.76 -2.14 1.50
N ALA A 190 27.00 -1.26 0.84
CA ALA A 190 26.53 -1.50 -0.52
C ALA A 190 27.61 -1.28 -1.59
N ALA A 191 28.62 -0.44 -1.33
CA ALA A 191 29.69 -0.15 -2.28
C ALA A 191 30.50 -1.39 -2.71
N SER A 192 30.55 -2.44 -1.87
CA SER A 192 31.19 -3.71 -2.22
C SER A 192 30.33 -4.64 -3.07
N MET A 193 29.01 -4.41 -3.14
CA MET A 193 28.07 -5.21 -3.94
C MET A 193 27.73 -4.57 -5.29
N PHE A 194 27.73 -3.22 -5.36
CA PHE A 194 27.38 -2.47 -6.57
C PHE A 194 28.33 -1.26 -6.73
N PRO A 195 29.55 -1.48 -7.27
CA PRO A 195 30.61 -0.46 -7.29
C PRO A 195 30.35 0.73 -8.20
N GLU A 196 29.49 0.58 -9.22
CA GLU A 196 29.33 1.56 -10.30
C GLU A 196 28.09 2.47 -10.18
N SER A 197 27.12 2.14 -9.32
CA SER A 197 25.79 2.77 -9.39
C SER A 197 25.47 3.75 -8.26
N VAL A 198 26.05 3.62 -7.05
CA VAL A 198 25.63 4.45 -5.91
C VAL A 198 26.68 4.58 -4.80
N ALA A 199 26.78 5.77 -4.19
CA ALA A 199 27.62 6.00 -3.00
C ALA A 199 27.20 5.13 -1.80
N GLY A 200 25.99 4.56 -1.86
CA GLY A 200 25.50 3.46 -1.02
C GLY A 200 25.36 3.87 0.44
N ARG A 201 24.66 4.98 0.71
CA ARG A 201 24.51 5.54 2.06
C ARG A 201 23.18 6.24 2.36
N THR A 202 22.29 6.41 1.39
CA THR A 202 21.00 7.12 1.60
C THR A 202 19.78 6.23 1.36
N ALA A 203 18.62 6.62 1.91
CA ALA A 203 17.35 6.00 1.55
C ALA A 203 17.07 5.98 0.03
N ALA A 204 17.48 7.03 -0.69
CA ALA A 204 17.30 7.10 -2.14
C ALA A 204 18.17 6.06 -2.86
N ASP A 205 19.42 5.90 -2.43
CA ASP A 205 20.33 4.86 -2.93
C ASP A 205 19.74 3.47 -2.68
N ALA A 206 19.22 3.24 -1.48
CA ALA A 206 18.61 1.98 -1.09
C ALA A 206 17.38 1.66 -1.95
N ALA A 207 16.53 2.65 -2.25
CA ALA A 207 15.40 2.48 -3.15
C ALA A 207 15.84 2.16 -4.58
N ALA A 208 16.85 2.86 -5.10
CA ALA A 208 17.42 2.59 -6.44
C ALA A 208 17.98 1.17 -6.55
N LEU A 209 18.71 0.69 -5.53
CA LEU A 209 19.23 -0.68 -5.50
C LEU A 209 18.12 -1.74 -5.51
N LEU A 210 16.98 -1.47 -4.85
CA LEU A 210 15.82 -2.37 -4.90
C LEU A 210 15.19 -2.41 -6.29
N ILE A 211 15.12 -1.26 -6.97
CA ILE A 211 14.61 -1.16 -8.35
C ILE A 211 15.54 -1.93 -9.32
N GLU A 212 16.86 -1.70 -9.25
CA GLU A 212 17.85 -2.44 -10.06
C GLU A 212 17.78 -3.95 -9.80
N LEU A 213 17.64 -4.36 -8.53
CA LEU A 213 17.50 -5.77 -8.19
C LEU A 213 16.21 -6.37 -8.76
N ALA A 214 15.08 -5.67 -8.70
CA ALA A 214 13.83 -6.14 -9.28
C ALA A 214 13.90 -6.27 -10.81
N MET A 215 14.50 -5.29 -11.50
CA MET A 215 14.71 -5.34 -12.95
C MET A 215 15.63 -6.50 -13.35
N SER A 216 16.76 -6.68 -12.65
CA SER A 216 17.70 -7.79 -12.92
C SER A 216 17.10 -9.18 -12.63
N ARG A 217 16.10 -9.26 -11.75
CA ARG A 217 15.31 -10.48 -11.52
C ARG A 217 14.14 -10.66 -12.49
N GLY A 218 14.03 -9.80 -13.49
CA GLY A 218 13.07 -9.94 -14.59
C GLY A 218 11.67 -9.42 -14.27
N SER A 219 11.52 -8.49 -13.30
CA SER A 219 10.26 -7.77 -13.15
C SER A 219 9.90 -7.07 -14.46
N LYS A 220 8.65 -7.25 -14.89
CA LYS A 220 8.09 -6.66 -16.12
C LYS A 220 7.05 -5.59 -15.84
N ASP A 221 6.84 -5.26 -14.57
CA ASP A 221 5.83 -4.32 -14.11
C ASP A 221 6.45 -2.96 -13.76
N ASN A 222 5.61 -1.98 -13.48
CA ASN A 222 6.03 -0.70 -12.90
C ASN A 222 6.54 -0.92 -11.47
N ILE A 223 7.76 -0.43 -11.20
CA ILE A 223 8.42 -0.58 -9.90
C ILE A 223 8.44 0.79 -9.22
N SER A 224 7.73 0.92 -8.11
CA SER A 224 7.77 2.09 -7.25
C SER A 224 8.24 1.69 -5.85
N VAL A 225 9.24 2.37 -5.31
CA VAL A 225 9.82 2.06 -4.00
C VAL A 225 10.03 3.35 -3.20
N VAL A 226 9.57 3.35 -1.94
CA VAL A 226 9.83 4.40 -0.96
C VAL A 226 10.53 3.76 0.23
N VAL A 227 11.70 4.32 0.59
CA VAL A 227 12.42 3.95 1.81
C VAL A 227 12.39 5.12 2.78
N VAL A 228 11.98 4.88 4.01
CA VAL A 228 11.91 5.87 5.08
C VAL A 228 12.86 5.46 6.20
N GLU A 229 13.95 6.21 6.37
CA GLU A 229 14.86 6.04 7.51
C GLU A 229 14.18 6.45 8.82
N LEU A 230 14.17 5.57 9.82
CA LEU A 230 13.54 5.84 11.11
C LEU A 230 14.59 6.30 12.11
N ARG A 231 14.42 7.51 12.63
CA ARG A 231 15.27 8.01 13.71
C ARG A 231 15.07 7.16 14.95
N ARG A 232 16.17 6.67 15.55
CA ARG A 232 16.14 5.99 16.84
C ARG A 232 15.43 6.85 17.88
N LEU A 233 14.56 6.24 18.67
CA LEU A 233 13.93 6.88 19.81
C LEU A 233 15.04 7.20 20.82
N LYS A 234 15.20 8.47 21.19
CA LYS A 234 16.06 8.82 22.32
C LYS A 234 15.37 8.32 23.58
N GLY A 235 16.02 7.42 24.33
CA GLY A 235 15.51 7.04 25.65
C GLY A 235 15.28 8.29 26.49
N SER A 236 14.14 8.37 27.17
CA SER A 236 13.94 9.37 28.22
C SER A 236 14.96 9.06 29.32
N ARG A 237 16.06 9.83 29.34
CA ARG A 237 16.91 9.92 30.52
C ARG A 237 16.16 10.67 31.61
#